data_AF-A0A0S8GU66-F1
#
_entry.id   AF-A0A0S8GU66-F1
#
_cell.length_a   1.000
_cell.length_b   1.000
_cell.length_c   1.000
_cell.angle_alpha   90.00
_cell.angle_beta   90.00
_cell.angle_gamma   90.00
#
_symmetry.space_group_name_H-M   'P 1'
#
loop_
_entity.id
_entity.type
_entity.pdbx_description
1 polymer ?
#
loop_
_entity_poly.entity_id
_entity_poly.type
_entity_poly.pdbx_seq_one_letter_code
_entity_poly.pdbx_strand_id
1 'polypeptide(L)'
;MVKLIFIILITVLLVHSLAILGLFGYGAATGHFDAEKREQYLATWRGEKLVPEPEEKETVTEAEAPQESGARIALLEVQREIITRETQRDIQLLRSRQETLTMEREKLAEDIQALQEREVSFQKMVDEYNQKAQEEGFRKALKNYSQMKPKMVKDDFMQMEDADVVRYLGEMKSEVATKILEQFKTEQEQQKRLAVMSLLEEYRVVKLDRNDQGKIR
;
A
#
# COMPACT_ATOMS: atom_id res chain seq x y z
N MET A 1 15.22 -3.30 14.26
CA MET A 1 14.33 -2.60 13.31
C MET A 1 14.65 -1.11 13.16
N VAL A 2 14.82 -0.33 14.23
CA VAL A 2 15.11 1.12 14.16
C VAL A 2 16.34 1.49 13.29
N LYS A 3 17.43 0.71 13.36
CA LYS A 3 18.64 0.95 12.53
C LYS A 3 18.39 0.83 11.02
N LEU A 4 17.53 -0.09 10.61
CA LEU A 4 17.18 -0.30 9.20
C LEU A 4 16.35 0.88 8.66
N ILE A 5 15.42 1.41 9.46
CA ILE A 5 14.61 2.58 9.12
C ILE A 5 15.50 3.82 8.91
N PHE A 6 16.48 4.04 9.79
CA PHE A 6 17.42 5.16 9.67
C PHE A 6 18.27 5.10 8.41
N ILE A 7 18.77 3.90 8.05
CA ILE A 7 19.56 3.71 6.83
C ILE A 7 18.71 4.05 5.60
N ILE A 8 17.47 3.56 5.53
CA ILE A 8 16.56 3.86 4.41
C ILE A 8 16.33 5.37 4.30
N LEU A 9 16.07 6.05 5.41
CA LEU A 9 15.80 7.49 5.42
C LEU A 9 17.00 8.32 4.93
N ILE A 10 18.22 7.99 5.36
CA ILE A 10 19.45 8.64 4.89
C ILE A 10 19.64 8.41 3.38
N THR A 11 19.38 7.20 2.91
CA THR A 11 19.54 6.85 1.49
C THR A 11 18.57 7.65 0.61
N VAL A 12 17.30 7.76 1.04
CA VAL A 12 16.28 8.56 0.33
C VAL A 12 16.68 10.03 0.28
N LEU A 13 17.21 10.59 1.38
CA LEU A 13 17.61 11.98 1.47
C LEU A 13 18.80 12.30 0.55
N LEU A 14 19.74 11.35 0.43
CA LEU A 14 20.91 11.46 -0.44
C LEU A 14 20.54 11.38 -1.93
N VAL A 15 19.57 10.52 -2.28
CA VAL A 15 19.04 10.46 -3.66
C VAL A 15 18.32 11.76 -4.03
N HIS A 16 17.54 12.35 -3.11
CA HIS A 16 16.85 13.62 -3.36
C HIS A 16 17.82 14.78 -3.53
N SER A 17 18.87 14.86 -2.71
CA SER A 17 19.86 15.93 -2.85
C SER A 17 20.61 15.84 -4.19
N LEU A 18 20.97 14.64 -4.62
CA LEU A 18 21.55 14.41 -5.95
C LEU A 18 20.60 14.78 -7.08
N ALA A 19 19.32 14.44 -6.99
CA ALA A 19 18.32 14.79 -7.99
C ALA A 19 18.15 16.31 -8.13
N ILE A 20 18.09 17.03 -6.99
CA ILE A 20 18.00 18.49 -6.97
C ILE A 20 19.25 19.12 -7.60
N LEU A 21 20.43 18.69 -7.19
CA LEU A 21 21.70 19.16 -7.77
C LEU A 21 21.79 18.90 -9.27
N GLY A 22 21.37 17.73 -9.73
CA GLY A 22 21.31 17.38 -11.15
C GLY A 22 20.37 18.28 -11.94
N LEU A 23 19.19 18.58 -11.40
CA LEU A 23 18.20 19.46 -12.02
C LEU A 23 18.69 20.90 -12.12
N PHE A 24 19.34 21.42 -11.07
CA PHE A 24 20.00 22.73 -11.10
C PHE A 24 21.15 22.77 -12.11
N GLY A 25 22.00 21.74 -12.14
CA GLY A 25 23.10 21.64 -13.09
C GLY A 25 22.62 21.60 -14.54
N TYR A 26 21.58 20.82 -14.83
CA TYR A 26 20.96 20.75 -16.16
C TYR A 26 20.36 22.09 -16.60
N GLY A 27 19.63 22.77 -15.71
CA GLY A 27 19.05 24.09 -16.00
C GLY A 27 20.13 25.15 -16.27
N ALA A 28 21.26 25.09 -15.56
CA ALA A 28 22.39 25.98 -15.80
C ALA A 28 23.07 25.70 -17.14
N ALA A 29 23.27 24.42 -17.49
CA ALA A 29 23.91 24.02 -18.75
C ALA A 29 23.05 24.32 -20.00
N THR A 30 21.73 24.26 -19.88
CA THR A 30 20.79 24.48 -20.99
C THR A 30 20.40 25.95 -21.20
N GLY A 31 20.98 26.88 -20.43
CA GLY A 31 20.67 28.30 -20.54
C GLY A 31 19.26 28.68 -20.08
N HIS A 32 18.52 27.76 -19.44
CA HIS A 32 17.17 28.05 -18.93
C HIS A 32 17.19 29.06 -17.77
N PHE A 33 18.32 29.20 -17.07
CA PHE A 33 18.59 30.27 -16.11
C PHE A 33 19.32 31.45 -16.75
N ASP A 34 18.66 32.12 -17.69
CA ASP A 34 19.16 33.38 -18.24
C ASP A 34 19.34 34.43 -17.12
N ALA A 35 20.30 35.33 -17.29
CA ALA A 35 20.61 36.37 -16.29
C ALA A 35 19.37 37.23 -15.98
N GLU A 36 18.56 37.49 -17.00
CA GLU A 36 17.32 38.27 -16.93
C GLU A 36 16.26 37.62 -16.03
N LYS A 37 16.09 36.29 -16.12
CA LYS A 37 15.16 35.56 -15.25
C LYS A 37 15.63 35.52 -13.81
N ARG A 38 16.94 35.43 -13.57
CA ARG A 38 17.52 35.49 -12.21
C ARG A 38 17.26 36.84 -11.56
N GLU A 39 17.38 37.94 -12.31
CA GLU A 39 17.01 39.27 -11.82
C GLU A 39 15.51 39.37 -11.54
N GLN A 40 14.64 38.80 -12.39
CA GLN A 40 13.20 38.80 -12.13
C GLN A 40 12.80 38.01 -10.87
N TYR A 41 13.41 36.84 -10.65
CA TYR A 41 13.19 36.05 -9.42
C TYR A 41 13.74 36.77 -8.18
N LEU A 42 14.92 37.41 -8.28
CA LEU A 42 15.48 38.20 -7.19
C LEU A 42 14.66 39.46 -6.89
N ALA A 43 14.14 40.15 -7.90
CA ALA A 43 13.25 41.29 -7.76
C ALA A 43 11.94 40.88 -7.07
N THR A 44 11.38 39.72 -7.45
CA THR A 44 10.20 39.13 -6.79
C THR A 44 10.47 38.84 -5.31
N TRP A 45 11.63 38.26 -4.97
CA TRP A 45 12.03 38.03 -3.58
C TRP A 45 12.36 39.30 -2.78
N ARG A 46 12.83 40.36 -3.45
CA ARG A 46 13.03 41.68 -2.85
C ARG A 46 11.73 42.47 -2.70
N GLY A 47 10.61 41.95 -3.22
CA GLY A 47 9.32 42.64 -3.19
C GLY A 47 9.22 43.81 -4.18
N GLU A 48 10.14 43.91 -5.14
CA GLU A 48 10.04 44.85 -6.25
C GLU A 48 8.97 44.34 -7.22
N LYS A 49 7.84 45.06 -7.29
CA LYS A 49 6.79 44.80 -8.28
C LYS A 49 7.34 45.11 -9.68
N LEU A 50 7.64 44.08 -10.45
CA LEU A 50 7.83 44.18 -11.89
C LEU A 50 6.47 44.43 -12.54
N VAL A 51 6.05 45.70 -12.56
CA VAL A 51 5.05 46.17 -13.51
C VAL A 51 5.85 46.65 -14.73
N PRO A 52 5.98 45.87 -15.81
CA PRO A 52 6.29 46.49 -17.09
C PRO A 52 5.13 47.43 -17.38
N GLU A 53 5.37 48.73 -17.24
CA GLU A 53 4.44 49.77 -17.67
C GLU A 53 4.27 49.59 -19.18
N PRO A 54 3.11 49.12 -19.67
CA PRO A 54 2.90 49.07 -21.11
C PRO A 54 2.90 50.51 -21.58
N GLU A 55 3.87 50.90 -22.41
CA GLU A 55 3.83 52.17 -23.12
C GLU A 55 2.51 52.24 -23.90
N GLU A 56 1.54 52.98 -23.36
CA GLU A 56 0.32 53.38 -24.05
C GLU A 56 0.74 54.26 -25.24
N LYS A 57 0.91 53.63 -26.40
CA LYS A 57 0.92 54.33 -27.67
C LYS A 57 -0.50 54.82 -27.92
N GLU A 58 -0.74 56.10 -27.64
CA GLU A 58 -1.91 56.84 -28.09
C GLU A 58 -2.04 56.72 -29.61
N THR A 59 -2.90 55.81 -30.08
CA THR A 59 -3.32 55.80 -31.48
C THR A 59 -4.34 56.91 -31.69
N VAL A 60 -3.90 57.97 -32.35
CA VAL A 60 -4.74 59.06 -32.87
C VAL A 60 -5.80 58.47 -33.80
N THR A 61 -7.07 58.61 -33.40
CA THR A 61 -8.23 58.18 -34.18
C THR A 61 -8.48 59.16 -35.32
N GLU A 62 -7.90 58.89 -36.49
CA GLU A 62 -8.22 59.56 -37.75
C GLU A 62 -9.58 59.07 -38.26
N ALA A 63 -10.47 59.99 -38.62
CA ALA A 63 -11.84 59.69 -39.04
C ALA A 63 -11.85 59.07 -40.46
N GLU A 64 -11.87 57.74 -40.54
CA GLU A 64 -11.98 56.97 -41.80
C GLU A 64 -13.29 57.26 -42.54
N ALA A 65 -13.18 57.47 -43.86
CA ALA A 65 -14.27 57.77 -44.77
C ALA A 65 -15.21 56.55 -45.01
N PRO A 66 -16.50 56.76 -45.31
CA PRO A 66 -17.54 55.71 -45.29
C PRO A 66 -17.40 54.56 -46.30
N GLN A 67 -16.50 54.63 -47.29
CA GLN A 67 -16.31 53.57 -48.31
C GLN A 67 -15.43 52.39 -47.84
N GLU A 68 -14.64 52.52 -46.78
CA GLU A 68 -13.80 51.42 -46.24
C GLU A 68 -14.58 50.45 -45.33
N SER A 69 -15.81 50.80 -44.96
CA SER A 69 -16.65 50.05 -44.03
C SER A 69 -17.04 48.65 -44.54
N GLY A 70 -17.39 48.51 -45.81
CA GLY A 70 -17.84 47.23 -46.40
C GLY A 70 -16.74 46.17 -46.50
N ALA A 71 -15.54 46.56 -46.93
CA ALA A 71 -14.39 45.66 -47.00
C ALA A 71 -13.95 45.19 -45.60
N ARG A 72 -14.02 46.08 -44.61
CA ARG A 72 -13.74 45.76 -43.21
C ARG A 72 -14.74 44.77 -42.63
N ILE A 73 -16.04 44.91 -42.95
CA ILE A 73 -17.08 43.96 -42.51
C ILE A 73 -16.82 42.56 -43.09
N ALA A 74 -16.52 42.45 -44.39
CA ALA A 74 -16.23 41.17 -45.03
C ALA A 74 -14.99 40.47 -44.42
N LEU A 75 -13.92 41.22 -44.11
CA LEU A 75 -12.75 40.68 -43.42
C LEU A 75 -13.08 40.18 -42.00
N LEU A 76 -13.90 40.92 -41.26
CA LEU A 76 -14.35 40.53 -39.93
C LEU A 76 -15.21 39.26 -39.97
N GLU A 77 -16.05 39.09 -40.98
CA GLU A 77 -16.84 37.86 -41.17
C GLU A 77 -15.93 36.66 -41.43
N VAL A 78 -14.95 36.79 -42.32
CA VAL A 78 -13.95 35.72 -42.58
C VAL A 78 -13.16 35.38 -41.31
N GLN A 79 -12.73 36.37 -40.54
CA GLN A 79 -12.05 36.13 -39.26
C GLN A 79 -12.93 35.40 -38.26
N ARG A 80 -14.21 35.79 -38.14
CA ARG A 80 -15.18 35.08 -37.28
C ARG A 80 -15.36 33.64 -37.72
N GLU A 81 -15.44 33.37 -39.02
CA GLU A 81 -15.53 32.00 -39.53
C GLU A 81 -14.28 31.16 -39.18
N ILE A 82 -13.09 31.73 -39.30
CA ILE A 82 -11.84 31.04 -38.93
C ILE A 82 -11.83 30.73 -37.43
N ILE A 83 -12.10 31.73 -36.59
CA ILE A 83 -12.12 31.57 -35.13
C ILE A 83 -13.18 30.56 -34.71
N THR A 84 -14.37 30.59 -35.31
CA THR A 84 -15.43 29.61 -34.99
C THR A 84 -15.05 28.19 -35.40
N ARG A 85 -14.35 27.99 -36.52
CA ARG A 85 -13.85 26.67 -36.92
C ARG A 85 -12.73 26.17 -36.02
N GLU A 86 -11.80 27.02 -35.64
CA GLU A 86 -10.71 26.67 -34.70
C GLU A 86 -11.27 26.29 -33.34
N THR A 87 -12.15 27.11 -32.78
CA THR A 87 -12.81 26.81 -31.50
C THR A 87 -13.64 25.52 -31.56
N GLN A 88 -14.32 25.24 -32.66
CA GLN A 88 -15.03 23.96 -32.84
C GLN A 88 -14.07 22.75 -32.84
N ARG A 89 -12.91 22.86 -33.52
CA ARG A 89 -11.89 21.80 -33.50
C ARG A 89 -11.33 21.58 -32.11
N ASP A 90 -11.05 22.65 -31.37
CA ASP A 90 -10.56 22.58 -30.00
C ASP A 90 -11.57 21.92 -29.07
N ILE A 91 -12.87 22.26 -29.20
CA ILE A 91 -13.93 21.62 -28.43
C ILE A 91 -14.01 20.11 -28.73
N GLN A 92 -13.89 19.71 -29.99
CA GLN A 92 -13.89 18.29 -30.36
C GLN A 92 -12.66 17.56 -29.80
N LEU A 93 -11.48 18.18 -29.88
CA LEU A 93 -10.25 17.62 -29.32
C LEU A 93 -10.36 17.45 -27.80
N LEU A 94 -10.89 18.47 -27.10
CA LEU A 94 -11.09 18.41 -25.65
C LEU A 94 -12.08 17.30 -25.26
N ARG A 95 -13.17 17.13 -26.02
CA ARG A 95 -14.12 16.03 -25.80
C ARG A 95 -13.48 14.67 -25.99
N SER A 96 -12.74 14.46 -27.08
CA SER A 96 -12.03 13.20 -27.33
C SER A 96 -11.00 12.89 -26.24
N ARG A 97 -10.27 13.90 -25.75
CA ARG A 97 -9.37 13.75 -24.60
C ARG A 97 -10.11 13.39 -23.32
N GLN A 98 -11.24 14.03 -23.06
CA GLN A 98 -12.07 13.74 -21.91
C GLN A 98 -12.60 12.30 -21.94
N GLU A 99 -13.09 11.85 -23.10
CA GLU A 99 -13.54 10.46 -23.30
C GLU A 99 -12.42 9.45 -23.09
N THR A 100 -11.22 9.75 -23.59
CA THR A 100 -10.03 8.90 -23.35
C THR A 100 -9.71 8.82 -21.87
N LEU A 101 -9.69 9.95 -21.16
CA LEU A 101 -9.44 9.99 -19.72
C LEU A 101 -10.51 9.25 -18.92
N THR A 102 -11.78 9.29 -19.33
CA THR A 102 -12.83 8.51 -18.66
C THR A 102 -12.64 7.02 -18.85
N MET A 103 -12.33 6.56 -20.06
CA MET A 103 -12.04 5.15 -20.34
C MET A 103 -10.82 4.64 -19.57
N GLU A 104 -9.74 5.44 -19.51
CA GLU A 104 -8.54 5.09 -18.75
C GLU A 104 -8.82 5.00 -17.24
N ARG A 105 -9.67 5.88 -16.71
CA ARG A 105 -10.09 5.83 -15.30
C ARG A 105 -10.92 4.60 -14.98
N GLU A 106 -11.85 4.23 -15.86
CA GLU A 106 -12.67 3.02 -15.70
C GLU A 106 -11.79 1.77 -15.72
N LYS A 107 -10.88 1.67 -16.71
CA LYS A 107 -9.93 0.57 -16.78
C LYS A 107 -9.03 0.48 -15.54
N LEU A 108 -8.54 1.62 -15.04
CA LEU A 108 -7.75 1.65 -13.82
C LEU A 108 -8.55 1.17 -12.60
N ALA A 109 -9.83 1.52 -12.51
CA ALA A 109 -10.70 1.05 -11.44
C ALA A 109 -10.91 -0.47 -11.51
N GLU A 110 -11.13 -1.02 -12.71
CA GLU A 110 -11.22 -2.48 -12.94
C GLU A 110 -9.91 -3.20 -12.56
N ASP A 111 -8.77 -2.66 -12.98
CA ASP A 111 -7.45 -3.22 -12.67
C ASP A 111 -7.18 -3.23 -11.15
N ILE A 112 -7.58 -2.17 -10.44
CA ILE A 112 -7.48 -2.09 -8.97
C ILE A 112 -8.36 -3.16 -8.31
N GLN A 113 -9.60 -3.33 -8.77
CA GLN A 113 -10.50 -4.33 -8.22
C GLN A 113 -9.96 -5.75 -8.46
N ALA A 114 -9.50 -6.05 -9.67
CA ALA A 114 -8.90 -7.34 -10.00
C ALA A 114 -7.65 -7.64 -9.16
N LEU A 115 -6.83 -6.62 -8.88
CA LEU A 115 -5.66 -6.75 -8.01
C LEU A 115 -6.09 -7.07 -6.57
N GLN A 116 -7.08 -6.37 -6.02
CA GLN A 116 -7.60 -6.64 -4.68
C GLN A 116 -8.15 -8.07 -4.54
N GLU A 117 -8.91 -8.55 -5.53
CA GLU A 117 -9.40 -9.93 -5.55
C GLU A 117 -8.25 -10.96 -5.59
N ARG A 118 -7.19 -10.65 -6.34
CA ARG A 118 -5.98 -11.47 -6.40
C ARG A 118 -5.21 -11.48 -5.08
N GLU A 119 -5.10 -10.34 -4.40
CA GLU A 119 -4.47 -10.27 -3.08
C GLU A 119 -5.25 -11.06 -2.04
N VAL A 120 -6.57 -10.95 -2.01
CA VAL A 120 -7.42 -11.71 -1.08
C VAL A 120 -7.32 -13.21 -1.34
N SER A 121 -7.36 -13.64 -2.60
CA SER A 121 -7.21 -15.07 -2.94
C SER A 121 -5.80 -15.59 -2.63
N PHE A 122 -4.76 -14.78 -2.88
CA PHE A 122 -3.39 -15.12 -2.52
C PHE A 122 -3.22 -15.25 -1.00
N GLN A 123 -3.74 -14.31 -0.23
CA GLN A 123 -3.67 -14.36 1.24
C GLN A 123 -4.38 -15.61 1.77
N LYS A 124 -5.55 -15.97 1.23
CA LYS A 124 -6.24 -17.23 1.59
C LYS A 124 -5.38 -18.46 1.30
N MET A 125 -4.72 -18.53 0.14
CA MET A 125 -3.83 -19.64 -0.19
C MET A 125 -2.63 -19.72 0.76
N VAL A 126 -2.05 -18.58 1.13
CA VAL A 126 -0.95 -18.51 2.11
C VAL A 126 -1.42 -18.99 3.48
N ASP A 127 -2.58 -18.55 3.93
CA ASP A 127 -3.15 -18.94 5.22
C ASP A 127 -3.47 -20.45 5.25
N GLU A 128 -4.07 -21.00 4.20
CA GLU A 128 -4.32 -22.44 4.07
C GLU A 128 -3.03 -23.26 4.06
N TYR A 129 -2.00 -22.79 3.35
CA TYR A 129 -0.70 -23.46 3.32
C TYR A 129 -0.03 -23.44 4.69
N ASN A 130 -0.06 -22.31 5.37
CA ASN A 130 0.49 -22.17 6.72
C ASN A 130 -0.26 -23.06 7.72
N GLN A 131 -1.59 -23.13 7.65
CA GLN A 131 -2.39 -24.02 8.49
C GLN A 131 -2.02 -25.50 8.23
N LYS A 132 -1.95 -25.92 6.97
CA LYS A 132 -1.53 -27.29 6.61
C LYS A 132 -0.11 -27.61 7.09
N ALA A 133 0.84 -26.69 6.90
CA ALA A 133 2.21 -26.86 7.37
C ALA A 133 2.29 -26.96 8.90
N GLN A 134 1.51 -26.15 9.62
CA GLN A 134 1.40 -26.23 11.08
C GLN A 134 0.79 -27.56 11.53
N GLU A 135 -0.28 -28.03 10.87
CA GLU A 135 -0.89 -29.33 11.16
C GLU A 135 0.04 -30.50 10.89
N GLU A 136 0.76 -30.50 9.76
CA GLU A 136 1.72 -31.54 9.42
C GLU A 136 2.91 -31.56 10.40
N GLY A 137 3.44 -30.39 10.71
CA GLY A 137 4.49 -30.22 11.73
C GLY A 137 4.03 -30.73 13.10
N PHE A 138 2.82 -30.36 13.51
CA PHE A 138 2.19 -30.82 14.74
C PHE A 138 2.01 -32.33 14.76
N ARG A 139 1.45 -32.95 13.71
CA ARG A 139 1.26 -34.41 13.62
C ARG A 139 2.58 -35.17 13.68
N LYS A 140 3.63 -34.63 13.04
CA LYS A 140 4.97 -35.21 13.09
C LYS A 140 5.56 -35.13 14.50
N ALA A 141 5.47 -33.96 15.15
CA ALA A 141 5.91 -33.77 16.52
C ALA A 141 5.14 -34.67 17.49
N LEU A 142 3.81 -34.74 17.36
CA LEU A 142 2.94 -35.62 18.15
C LEU A 142 3.34 -37.08 18.03
N LYS A 143 3.62 -37.56 16.81
CA LYS A 143 4.11 -38.92 16.57
C LYS A 143 5.46 -39.17 17.25
N ASN A 144 6.39 -38.22 17.14
CA ASN A 144 7.70 -38.32 17.77
C ASN A 144 7.58 -38.37 19.30
N TYR A 145 6.84 -37.44 19.91
CA TYR A 145 6.63 -37.42 21.36
C TYR A 145 5.93 -38.68 21.87
N SER A 146 4.99 -39.23 21.09
CA SER A 146 4.31 -40.49 21.44
C SER A 146 5.25 -41.70 21.46
N GLN A 147 6.39 -41.63 20.77
CA GLN A 147 7.42 -42.69 20.71
C GLN A 147 8.57 -42.46 21.69
N MET A 148 8.74 -41.24 22.21
CA MET A 148 9.79 -40.88 23.15
C MET A 148 9.51 -41.40 24.57
N LYS A 149 10.56 -41.49 25.38
CA LYS A 149 10.43 -41.88 26.79
C LYS A 149 9.68 -40.78 27.56
N PRO A 150 8.69 -41.11 28.42
CA PRO A 150 7.88 -40.11 29.13
C PRO A 150 8.70 -39.07 29.90
N LYS A 151 9.84 -39.47 30.49
CA LYS A 151 10.73 -38.57 31.22
C LYS A 151 11.31 -37.45 30.34
N MET A 152 11.70 -37.77 29.09
CA MET A 152 12.26 -36.80 28.15
C MET A 152 11.17 -35.83 27.68
N VAL A 153 9.98 -36.35 27.37
CA VAL A 153 8.84 -35.51 26.96
C VAL A 153 8.44 -34.53 28.07
N LYS A 154 8.50 -34.97 29.33
CA LYS A 154 8.28 -34.10 30.50
C LYS A 154 9.28 -32.94 30.54
N ASP A 155 10.57 -33.21 30.32
CA ASP A 155 11.60 -32.17 30.31
C ASP A 155 11.35 -31.15 29.18
N ASP A 156 10.94 -31.60 27.99
CA ASP A 156 10.58 -30.73 26.86
C ASP A 156 9.31 -29.90 27.18
N PHE A 157 8.28 -30.52 27.76
CA PHE A 157 7.02 -29.85 28.12
C PHE A 157 7.19 -28.81 29.22
N MET A 158 8.20 -28.96 30.09
CA MET A 158 8.52 -27.92 31.07
C MET A 158 8.98 -26.61 30.40
N GLN A 159 9.63 -26.69 29.25
CA GLN A 159 10.13 -25.53 28.49
C GLN A 159 9.08 -24.93 27.54
N MET A 160 8.02 -25.68 27.24
CA MET A 160 6.95 -25.28 26.33
C MET A 160 5.84 -24.51 27.07
N GLU A 161 5.12 -23.66 26.35
CA GLU A 161 3.92 -22.99 26.87
C GLU A 161 2.81 -23.99 27.19
N ASP A 162 2.05 -23.72 28.25
CA ASP A 162 1.05 -24.66 28.76
C ASP A 162 -0.05 -24.96 27.74
N ALA A 163 -0.42 -23.98 26.89
CA ALA A 163 -1.42 -24.17 25.83
C ALA A 163 -0.98 -25.20 24.77
N ASP A 164 0.30 -25.18 24.38
CA ASP A 164 0.84 -26.16 23.43
C ASP A 164 0.94 -27.55 24.05
N VAL A 165 1.35 -27.63 25.32
CA VAL A 165 1.40 -28.89 26.08
C VAL A 165 0.02 -29.53 26.15
N VAL A 166 -1.02 -28.74 26.46
CA VAL A 166 -2.42 -29.19 26.48
C VAL A 166 -2.85 -29.69 25.10
N ARG A 167 -2.50 -28.97 24.02
CA ARG A 167 -2.80 -29.38 22.64
C ARG A 167 -2.17 -30.73 22.30
N TYR A 168 -0.89 -30.94 22.64
CA TYR A 168 -0.22 -32.23 22.41
C TYR A 168 -0.84 -33.35 23.25
N LEU A 169 -1.02 -33.14 24.56
CA LEU A 169 -1.57 -34.15 25.48
C LEU A 169 -3.03 -34.52 25.13
N GLY A 170 -3.81 -33.55 24.63
CA GLY A 170 -5.21 -33.76 24.23
C GLY A 170 -5.38 -34.61 22.98
N GLU A 171 -4.40 -34.57 22.06
CA GLU A 171 -4.41 -35.40 20.83
C GLU A 171 -3.66 -36.74 21.00
N MET A 172 -2.91 -36.91 22.10
CA MET A 172 -2.28 -38.19 22.43
C MET A 172 -3.29 -39.23 22.94
N LYS A 173 -2.89 -40.50 22.87
CA LYS A 173 -3.62 -41.58 23.57
C LYS A 173 -3.59 -41.33 25.07
N SER A 174 -4.74 -41.48 25.73
CA SER A 174 -4.92 -41.21 27.16
C SER A 174 -3.85 -41.89 28.04
N GLU A 175 -3.51 -43.15 27.75
CA GLU A 175 -2.49 -43.89 28.49
C GLU A 175 -1.09 -43.27 28.40
N VAL A 176 -0.71 -42.74 27.23
CA VAL A 176 0.60 -42.11 27.02
C VAL A 176 0.65 -40.78 27.76
N ALA A 177 -0.41 -39.98 27.65
CA ALA A 177 -0.55 -38.71 28.37
C ALA A 177 -0.45 -38.91 29.89
N THR A 178 -1.16 -39.90 30.46
CA THR A 178 -1.09 -40.21 31.90
C THR A 178 0.32 -40.58 32.34
N LYS A 179 1.03 -41.44 31.58
CA LYS A 179 2.41 -41.83 31.87
C LYS A 179 3.39 -40.65 31.86
N ILE A 180 3.16 -39.65 31.00
CA ILE A 180 3.95 -38.41 30.96
C ILE A 180 3.65 -37.56 32.19
N LEU A 181 2.38 -37.35 32.53
CA LEU A 181 1.96 -36.56 33.70
C LEU A 181 2.45 -37.17 35.03
N GLU A 182 2.57 -38.49 35.12
CA GLU A 182 3.16 -39.18 36.29
C GLU A 182 4.65 -38.89 36.49
N GLN A 183 5.36 -38.38 35.47
CA GLN A 183 6.78 -38.01 35.60
C GLN A 183 6.99 -36.64 36.25
N PHE A 184 5.95 -35.80 36.35
CA PHE A 184 5.99 -34.52 37.06
C PHE A 184 5.96 -34.83 38.56
N LYS A 185 7.12 -34.78 39.22
CA LYS A 185 7.29 -35.20 40.62
C LYS A 185 7.68 -34.07 41.55
N THR A 186 8.38 -33.05 41.05
CA THR A 186 8.79 -31.91 41.87
C THR A 186 7.62 -30.96 42.13
N GLU A 187 7.71 -30.11 43.15
CA GLU A 187 6.62 -29.22 43.53
C GLU A 187 6.25 -28.22 42.42
N GLN A 188 7.26 -27.65 41.75
CA GLN A 188 7.07 -26.78 40.58
C GLN A 188 6.42 -27.54 39.41
N GLU A 189 6.84 -28.78 39.19
CA GLU A 189 6.25 -29.65 38.17
C GLU A 189 4.79 -30.00 38.50
N GLN A 190 4.44 -30.22 39.78
CA GLN A 190 3.05 -30.48 40.18
C GLN A 190 2.15 -29.28 39.92
N GLN A 191 2.63 -28.05 40.18
CA GLN A 191 1.85 -26.84 39.88
C GLN A 191 1.55 -26.73 38.38
N LYS A 192 2.57 -26.92 37.53
CA LYS A 192 2.39 -26.93 36.07
C LYS A 192 1.47 -28.06 35.62
N ARG A 193 1.60 -29.26 36.20
CA ARG A 193 0.67 -30.38 35.93
C ARG A 193 -0.78 -30.02 36.25
N LEU A 194 -1.05 -29.40 37.41
CA LEU A 194 -2.40 -29.00 37.78
C LEU A 194 -2.97 -27.97 36.81
N ALA A 195 -2.18 -26.97 36.42
CA ALA A 195 -2.58 -25.96 35.43
C ALA A 195 -2.88 -26.59 34.06
N VAL A 196 -2.02 -27.50 33.58
CA VAL A 196 -2.23 -28.24 32.34
C VAL A 196 -3.47 -29.12 32.43
N MET A 197 -3.74 -29.79 33.57
CA MET A 197 -4.94 -30.61 33.75
C MET A 197 -6.22 -29.78 33.72
N SER A 198 -6.27 -28.63 34.39
CA SER A 198 -7.45 -27.75 34.34
C SER A 198 -7.72 -27.24 32.92
N LEU A 199 -6.66 -26.85 32.19
CA LEU A 199 -6.78 -26.42 30.80
C LEU A 199 -7.19 -27.56 29.86
N LEU A 200 -6.76 -28.80 30.15
CA LEU A 200 -7.12 -29.97 29.36
C LEU A 200 -8.61 -30.35 29.53
N GLU A 201 -9.16 -30.16 30.73
CA GLU A 201 -10.59 -30.35 30.99
C GLU A 201 -11.41 -29.33 30.19
N GLU A 202 -11.03 -28.05 30.26
CA GLU A 202 -11.66 -26.99 29.46
C GLU A 202 -11.57 -27.29 27.96
N TYR A 203 -10.38 -27.67 27.48
CA TYR A 203 -10.17 -28.02 26.08
C TYR A 203 -11.06 -29.19 25.62
N ARG A 204 -11.25 -30.22 26.45
CA ARG A 204 -12.13 -31.35 26.15
C ARG A 204 -13.59 -30.95 26.08
N VAL A 205 -14.06 -30.11 27.00
CA VAL A 205 -15.44 -29.60 26.99
C VAL A 205 -15.70 -28.80 25.72
N VAL A 206 -14.77 -27.91 25.34
CA VAL A 206 -14.89 -27.10 24.10
C VAL A 206 -14.89 -28.00 22.84
N LYS A 207 -14.08 -29.07 22.82
CA LYS A 207 -14.03 -30.00 21.69
C LYS A 207 -15.34 -30.82 21.54
N LEU A 208 -16.00 -31.14 22.65
CA LEU A 208 -17.31 -31.81 22.63
C LEU A 208 -18.40 -30.91 22.06
N ASP A 209 -18.48 -29.65 22.50
CA ASP A 209 -19.49 -28.68 22.02
C ASP A 209 -19.35 -28.41 20.51
N ARG A 210 -18.11 -28.28 20.00
CA ARG A 210 -17.85 -28.13 18.55
C ARG A 210 -18.31 -29.33 17.72
N ASN A 211 -18.21 -30.55 18.25
CA ASN A 211 -18.63 -31.76 17.53
C ASN A 211 -20.16 -31.88 17.44
N ASP A 212 -20.89 -31.37 18.44
CA ASP A 212 -22.36 -31.43 18.45
C ASP A 212 -22.99 -30.38 17.52
N GLN A 213 -22.39 -29.20 17.39
CA GLN A 213 -22.86 -28.17 16.46
C GLN A 213 -22.68 -28.54 14.97
N GLY A 214 -21.75 -29.43 14.66
CA GLY A 214 -21.50 -29.89 13.29
C GLY A 214 -22.50 -30.93 12.74
N LYS A 215 -23.36 -31.52 13.59
CA LYS A 215 -24.30 -32.59 13.20
C LYS A 215 -25.72 -32.10 12.88
N ILE A 216 -26.04 -30.83 13.09
CA ILE A 216 -27.36 -30.26 12.77
C ILE A 216 -27.35 -29.72 11.33
N ARG A 217 -27.20 -30.60 10.34
CA ARG A 217 -27.47 -30.31 8.92
C ARG A 217 -27.93 -31.57 8.20
#